data_AF-A0A958PET0-F1
#
_entry.id   AF-A0A958PET0-F1
#
_cell.length_a   1.000
_cell.length_b   1.000
_cell.length_c   1.000
_cell.angle_alpha   90.00
_cell.angle_beta   90.00
_cell.angle_gamma   90.00
#
_symmetry.space_group_name_H-M   'P 1'
#
loop_
_entity.id
_entity.type
_entity.pdbx_description
1 polymer ?
#
loop_
_entity_poly.entity_id
_entity_poly.type
_entity_poly.pdbx_seq_one_letter_code
_entity_poly.pdbx_strand_id
1 'polypeptide(L)'
;MSETLSKKSSFSLCFYGHSIKYWISGILLAILIGYFTTPYMMIASIAYFLLVSGLLIRKEDRVKHARLMMAGMGLDISLVLVLEVLRGAIETTLKFSLNGWQQAHIYCSTAAVVLYIPVFILGRKRLKNIGDPKRIKNQHMRVGLIAFAFRSLGFLLMFSLLVKNP
;
A
#
# COMPACT_ATOMS: atom_id res chain seq x y z
N MET A 1 32.35 10.51 -28.13
CA MET A 1 31.05 9.87 -27.82
C MET A 1 31.20 8.65 -26.87
N SER A 2 32.19 8.63 -25.96
CA SER A 2 32.41 7.51 -25.02
C SER A 2 32.37 7.90 -23.53
N GLU A 3 32.48 9.19 -23.17
CA GLU A 3 32.51 9.61 -21.76
C GLU A 3 31.13 9.69 -21.08
N THR A 4 30.05 9.82 -21.86
CA THR A 4 28.69 9.96 -21.30
C THR A 4 28.09 8.63 -20.80
N LEU A 5 28.63 7.49 -21.24
CA LEU A 5 28.16 6.16 -20.84
C LEU A 5 28.78 5.68 -19.51
N SER A 6 30.00 6.13 -19.19
CA SER A 6 30.70 5.73 -17.96
C SER A 6 30.11 6.36 -16.69
N LYS A 7 29.61 7.61 -16.76
CA LYS A 7 28.99 8.28 -15.61
C LYS A 7 27.62 7.68 -15.21
N LYS A 8 26.91 7.05 -16.14
CA LYS A 8 25.57 6.51 -15.89
C LYS A 8 25.60 5.19 -15.11
N SER A 9 26.65 4.37 -15.28
CA SER A 9 26.82 3.12 -14.53
C SER A 9 27.26 3.37 -13.09
N SER A 10 28.16 4.34 -12.86
CA SER A 10 28.71 4.62 -11.53
C SER A 10 27.70 5.27 -10.58
N PHE A 11 26.79 6.11 -11.08
CA PHE A 11 25.71 6.69 -10.27
C PHE A 11 24.60 5.68 -9.92
N SER A 12 24.41 4.67 -10.77
CA SER A 12 23.40 3.62 -10.56
C SER A 12 23.80 2.59 -9.51
N LEU A 13 25.11 2.39 -9.27
CA LEU A 13 25.63 1.44 -8.28
C LEU A 13 25.66 2.02 -6.86
N CYS A 14 25.95 3.32 -6.71
CA CYS A 14 26.00 3.97 -5.39
C CYS A 14 24.61 4.15 -4.74
N PHE A 15 23.55 4.37 -5.54
CA PHE A 15 22.17 4.46 -5.04
C PHE A 15 21.54 3.10 -4.70
N TYR A 16 22.01 2.01 -5.32
CA TYR A 16 21.53 0.66 -5.06
C TYR A 16 21.88 0.17 -3.64
N GLY A 17 23.06 0.55 -3.14
CA GLY A 17 23.55 0.16 -1.80
C GLY A 17 22.83 0.84 -0.64
N HIS A 18 22.34 2.08 -0.81
CA HIS A 18 21.56 2.78 0.22
C HIS A 18 20.11 2.29 0.23
N SER A 19 19.54 1.96 -0.93
CA SER A 19 18.17 1.44 -1.06
C SER A 19 17.99 0.10 -0.35
N ILE A 20 18.94 -0.83 -0.49
CA ILE A 20 18.77 -2.21 -0.01
C ILE A 20 18.62 -2.31 1.52
N LYS A 21 19.27 -1.40 2.27
CA LYS A 21 19.18 -1.36 3.74
C LYS A 21 17.76 -1.03 4.22
N TYR A 22 17.04 -0.15 3.51
CA TYR A 22 15.65 0.20 3.83
C TYR A 22 14.66 -0.91 3.46
N TRP A 23 14.92 -1.63 2.37
CA TRP A 23 14.14 -2.81 2.00
C TRP A 23 14.28 -3.91 3.04
N ILE A 24 15.51 -4.19 3.47
CA ILE A 24 15.79 -5.20 4.51
C ILE A 24 15.17 -4.78 5.84
N SER A 25 15.32 -3.52 6.28
CA SER A 25 14.73 -3.07 7.54
C SER A 25 13.21 -3.09 7.55
N GLY A 26 12.56 -2.72 6.44
CA GLY A 26 11.11 -2.80 6.29
C GLY A 26 10.57 -4.23 6.33
N ILE A 27 11.26 -5.16 5.66
CA ILE A 27 10.89 -6.59 5.69
C ILE A 27 11.10 -7.17 7.10
N LEU A 28 12.22 -6.87 7.75
CA LEU A 28 12.48 -7.31 9.12
C LEU A 28 11.43 -6.78 10.10
N LEU A 29 11.03 -5.51 9.96
CA LEU A 29 9.96 -4.92 10.77
C LEU A 29 8.62 -5.64 10.55
N ALA A 30 8.28 -5.94 9.30
CA ALA A 30 7.04 -6.66 8.98
C ALA A 30 7.05 -8.09 9.56
N ILE A 31 8.18 -8.80 9.48
CA ILE A 31 8.36 -10.13 10.08
C ILE A 31 8.23 -10.05 11.60
N LEU A 32 8.85 -9.04 12.23
CA LEU A 32 8.77 -8.83 13.67
C LEU A 32 7.32 -8.57 14.11
N ILE A 33 6.59 -7.72 13.40
CA ILE A 33 5.15 -7.50 13.65
C ILE A 33 4.36 -8.82 13.49
N GLY A 34 4.65 -9.60 12.46
CA GLY A 34 4.01 -10.90 12.23
C GLY A 34 4.23 -11.90 13.36
N TYR A 35 5.45 -11.95 13.90
CA TYR A 35 5.81 -12.84 15.01
C TYR A 35 5.00 -12.55 16.28
N PHE A 36 4.71 -11.28 16.55
CA PHE A 36 3.98 -10.85 17.75
C PHE A 36 2.45 -10.75 17.55
N THR A 37 1.93 -10.97 16.35
CA THR A 37 0.50 -10.72 16.04
C THR A 37 -0.15 -11.86 15.26
N THR A 38 -0.72 -11.57 14.08
CA THR A 38 -1.41 -12.53 13.21
C THR A 38 -0.80 -12.51 11.80
N PRO A 39 -0.88 -13.60 11.03
CA PRO A 39 -0.37 -13.63 9.66
C PRO A 39 -1.03 -12.56 8.77
N TYR A 40 -2.28 -12.18 9.04
CA TYR A 40 -2.97 -11.10 8.33
C TYR A 40 -2.34 -9.73 8.56
N MET A 41 -1.94 -9.43 9.80
CA MET A 41 -1.25 -8.17 10.14
C MET A 41 0.15 -8.08 9.52
N MET A 42 0.85 -9.21 9.39
CA MET A 42 2.10 -9.29 8.64
C MET A 42 1.90 -8.91 7.17
N ILE A 43 0.91 -9.52 6.50
CA ILE A 43 0.61 -9.23 5.09
C ILE A 43 0.17 -7.77 4.92
N ALA A 44 -0.66 -7.25 5.83
CA ALA A 44 -1.06 -5.83 5.83
C ALA A 44 0.14 -4.89 5.96
N SER A 45 1.09 -5.22 6.84
CA SER A 45 2.34 -4.47 7.03
C SER A 45 3.21 -4.49 5.77
N ILE A 46 3.36 -5.66 5.12
CA ILE A 46 4.09 -5.79 3.86
C ILE A 46 3.42 -4.95 2.76
N ALA A 47 2.10 -5.03 2.63
CA ALA A 47 1.34 -4.24 1.67
C ALA A 47 1.52 -2.74 1.91
N TYR A 48 1.41 -2.29 3.16
CA TYR A 48 1.61 -0.89 3.54
C TYR A 48 3.04 -0.43 3.25
N PHE A 49 4.05 -1.25 3.55
CA PHE A 49 5.44 -0.98 3.25
C PHE A 49 5.69 -0.80 1.75
N LEU A 50 5.07 -1.63 0.90
CA LEU A 50 5.15 -1.49 -0.56
C LEU A 50 4.53 -0.18 -1.06
N LEU A 51 3.39 0.23 -0.49
CA LEU A 51 2.74 1.50 -0.82
C LEU A 51 3.60 2.70 -0.43
N VAL A 52 4.16 2.71 0.79
CA VAL A 52 5.07 3.76 1.26
C VAL A 52 6.31 3.83 0.37
N SER A 53 6.94 2.68 0.11
CA SER A 53 8.13 2.59 -0.75
C SER A 53 7.82 3.09 -2.17
N GLY A 54 6.68 2.69 -2.73
CA GLY A 54 6.18 3.18 -4.01
C GLY A 54 6.02 4.71 -4.02
N LEU A 55 5.46 5.28 -2.94
CA LEU A 55 5.26 6.73 -2.83
C LEU A 55 6.58 7.51 -2.76
N LEU A 56 7.59 6.97 -2.06
CA LEU A 56 8.90 7.61 -1.94
C LEU A 56 9.62 7.69 -3.29
N ILE A 57 9.64 6.60 -4.06
CA ILE A 57 10.35 6.54 -5.35
C ILE A 57 9.58 7.19 -6.52
N ARG A 58 8.41 7.81 -6.26
CA ARG A 58 7.50 8.35 -7.30
C ARG A 58 8.15 9.38 -8.25
N LYS A 59 9.18 10.08 -7.77
CA LYS A 59 9.88 11.13 -8.55
C LYS A 59 11.05 10.56 -9.36
N GLU A 60 11.67 9.48 -8.88
CA GLU A 60 12.87 8.88 -9.45
C GLU A 60 12.51 7.96 -10.62
N ASP A 61 11.59 7.02 -10.39
CA ASP A 61 11.24 6.00 -11.37
C ASP A 61 9.73 5.72 -11.36
N ARG A 62 9.06 6.20 -12.41
CA ARG A 62 7.61 6.05 -12.57
C ARG A 62 7.18 4.61 -12.79
N VAL A 63 8.04 3.78 -13.39
CA VAL A 63 7.74 2.37 -13.68
C VAL A 63 7.85 1.56 -12.40
N LYS A 64 8.92 1.76 -11.63
CA LYS A 64 9.06 1.11 -10.31
C LYS A 64 7.98 1.56 -9.35
N HIS A 65 7.67 2.86 -9.30
CA HIS A 65 6.53 3.38 -8.55
C HIS A 65 5.24 2.61 -8.89
N ALA A 66 4.90 2.49 -10.19
CA ALA A 66 3.71 1.78 -10.60
C ALA A 66 3.73 0.29 -10.20
N ARG A 67 4.87 -0.39 -10.34
CA ARG A 67 5.02 -1.81 -9.95
C ARG A 67 4.82 -2.00 -8.44
N LEU A 68 5.45 -1.18 -7.61
CA LEU A 68 5.31 -1.24 -6.15
C LEU A 68 3.90 -0.91 -5.69
N MET A 69 3.30 0.15 -6.25
CA MET A 69 1.93 0.52 -5.93
C MET A 69 0.95 -0.59 -6.33
N MET A 70 1.11 -1.20 -7.52
CA MET A 70 0.28 -2.32 -7.96
C MET A 70 0.44 -3.55 -7.06
N ALA A 71 1.67 -3.90 -6.69
CA ALA A 71 1.93 -5.02 -5.78
C ALA A 71 1.31 -4.77 -4.39
N GLY A 72 1.51 -3.58 -3.82
CA GLY A 72 0.93 -3.19 -2.52
C GLY A 72 -0.59 -3.16 -2.54
N MET A 73 -1.21 -2.52 -3.54
CA MET A 73 -2.68 -2.50 -3.70
C MET A 73 -3.23 -3.90 -3.95
N GLY A 74 -2.55 -4.73 -4.75
CA GLY A 74 -2.97 -6.10 -5.03
C GLY A 74 -2.97 -6.99 -3.80
N LEU A 75 -1.92 -6.91 -2.97
CA LEU A 75 -1.87 -7.60 -1.68
C LEU A 75 -2.97 -7.11 -0.74
N ASP A 76 -3.19 -5.80 -0.69
CA ASP A 76 -4.20 -5.20 0.18
C ASP A 76 -5.63 -5.62 -0.20
N ILE A 77 -5.97 -5.57 -1.49
CA ILE A 77 -7.26 -6.04 -2.00
C ILE A 77 -7.43 -7.53 -1.71
N SER A 78 -6.40 -8.34 -1.94
CA SER A 78 -6.45 -9.78 -1.68
C SER A 78 -6.70 -10.07 -0.21
N LEU A 79 -6.04 -9.34 0.68
CA LEU A 79 -6.22 -9.46 2.13
C LEU A 79 -7.65 -9.11 2.54
N VAL A 80 -8.18 -7.98 2.07
CA VAL A 80 -9.55 -7.53 2.38
C VAL A 80 -10.57 -8.54 1.86
N LEU A 81 -10.42 -9.05 0.64
CA LEU A 81 -11.32 -10.07 0.09
C LEU A 81 -11.31 -11.37 0.90
N VAL A 82 -10.12 -11.85 1.29
CA VAL A 82 -9.99 -13.05 2.13
C VAL A 82 -10.68 -12.85 3.48
N LEU A 83 -10.45 -11.70 4.12
CA LEU A 83 -11.05 -11.40 5.43
C LEU A 83 -12.56 -11.22 5.33
N GLU A 84 -13.08 -10.63 4.26
CA GLU A 84 -14.52 -10.45 4.05
C GLU A 84 -15.23 -11.79 3.82
N VAL A 85 -14.63 -12.70 3.04
CA VAL A 85 -15.16 -14.07 2.85
C VAL A 85 -15.18 -14.83 4.17
N LEU A 86 -14.11 -14.73 4.97
CA LEU A 86 -14.06 -15.36 6.30
C LEU A 86 -15.09 -14.74 7.25
N ARG A 87 -15.26 -13.40 7.24
CA ARG A 87 -16.22 -12.70 8.10
C ARG A 87 -17.66 -13.05 7.72
N GLY A 88 -17.99 -13.13 6.44
CA GLY A 88 -19.31 -13.56 5.99
C GLY A 88 -19.68 -14.97 6.47
N ALA A 89 -18.73 -15.89 6.52
CA ALA A 89 -18.93 -17.22 7.08
C ALA A 89 -19.16 -17.19 8.61
N ILE A 90 -18.46 -16.30 9.33
CA ILE A 90 -18.53 -16.16 10.79
C ILE A 90 -19.81 -15.43 11.23
N GLU A 91 -20.18 -14.31 10.60
CA GLU A 91 -21.35 -13.50 10.97
C GLU A 91 -22.68 -14.21 10.70
N THR A 92 -22.73 -15.08 9.67
CA THR A 92 -23.89 -15.96 9.43
C THR A 92 -24.10 -16.94 10.60
N THR A 93 -23.05 -17.21 11.38
CA THR A 93 -23.06 -18.16 12.50
C THR A 93 -23.16 -17.46 13.86
N LEU A 94 -22.68 -16.22 13.99
CA LEU A 94 -22.63 -15.48 15.25
C LEU A 94 -23.04 -14.02 15.03
N LYS A 95 -24.22 -13.63 15.51
CA LYS A 95 -24.64 -12.22 15.59
C LYS A 95 -23.71 -11.46 16.55
N PHE A 96 -22.66 -10.81 16.05
CA PHE A 96 -21.73 -10.04 16.89
C PHE A 96 -21.77 -8.53 16.63
N SER A 97 -21.90 -7.82 17.76
CA SER A 97 -21.76 -6.38 17.93
C SER A 97 -20.29 -5.95 17.82
N LEU A 98 -19.89 -5.40 16.67
CA LEU A 98 -18.57 -4.79 16.50
C LEU A 98 -18.47 -3.47 17.27
N ASN A 99 -17.34 -3.24 17.95
CA ASN A 99 -17.04 -1.98 18.61
C ASN A 99 -16.81 -0.86 17.56
N GLY A 100 -17.11 0.41 17.89
CA GLY A 100 -17.03 1.53 16.95
C GLY A 100 -15.66 1.71 16.28
N TRP A 101 -14.57 1.41 16.98
CA TRP A 101 -13.21 1.43 16.41
C TRP A 101 -12.98 0.37 15.33
N GLN A 102 -13.59 -0.81 15.50
CA GLN A 102 -13.50 -1.90 14.54
C GLN A 102 -14.33 -1.57 13.29
N GLN A 103 -15.51 -0.97 13.48
CA GLN A 103 -16.33 -0.46 12.38
C GLN A 103 -15.59 0.64 11.59
N ALA A 104 -14.93 1.57 12.29
CA ALA A 104 -14.11 2.59 11.66
C ALA A 104 -12.95 1.99 10.86
N HIS A 105 -12.26 0.98 11.38
CA HIS A 105 -11.21 0.24 10.64
C HIS A 105 -11.75 -0.36 9.34
N ILE A 106 -12.90 -1.03 9.41
CA ILE A 106 -13.55 -1.64 8.24
C ILE A 106 -13.92 -0.56 7.23
N TYR A 107 -14.58 0.52 7.67
CA TYR A 107 -14.99 1.62 6.80
C TYR A 107 -13.79 2.26 6.10
N CYS A 108 -12.72 2.60 6.84
CA CYS A 108 -11.52 3.20 6.26
C CYS A 108 -10.84 2.26 5.26
N SER A 109 -10.77 0.96 5.56
CA SER A 109 -10.15 -0.04 4.67
C SER A 109 -10.95 -0.24 3.39
N THR A 110 -12.27 -0.36 3.49
CA THR A 110 -13.18 -0.48 2.34
C THR A 110 -13.12 0.78 1.47
N ALA A 111 -13.14 1.98 2.08
CA ALA A 111 -13.01 3.24 1.37
C ALA A 111 -11.68 3.35 0.61
N ALA A 112 -10.57 2.92 1.22
CA ALA A 112 -9.26 2.88 0.56
C ALA A 112 -9.27 1.96 -0.68
N VAL A 113 -9.83 0.75 -0.55
CA VAL A 113 -9.95 -0.22 -1.65
C VAL A 113 -10.78 0.34 -2.81
N VAL A 114 -11.93 0.96 -2.51
CA VAL A 114 -12.75 1.61 -3.54
C VAL A 114 -11.98 2.72 -4.26
N LEU A 115 -11.19 3.51 -3.51
CA LEU A 115 -10.36 4.57 -4.09
C LEU A 115 -9.16 4.04 -4.88
N TYR A 116 -8.72 2.80 -4.70
CA TYR A 116 -7.66 2.22 -5.53
C TYR A 116 -8.08 2.11 -7.00
N ILE A 117 -9.38 1.91 -7.30
CA ILE A 117 -9.89 1.82 -8.67
C ILE A 117 -9.58 3.11 -9.47
N PRO A 118 -10.03 4.30 -9.06
CA PRO A 118 -9.71 5.54 -9.78
C PRO A 118 -8.21 5.85 -9.75
N VAL A 119 -7.47 5.54 -8.67
CA VAL A 119 -6.01 5.72 -8.62
C VAL A 119 -5.31 4.89 -9.69
N PHE A 120 -5.71 3.63 -9.84
CA PHE A 120 -5.15 2.70 -10.82
C PHE A 120 -5.46 3.14 -12.25
N ILE A 121 -6.71 3.52 -12.53
CA ILE A 121 -7.11 4.03 -13.86
C ILE A 121 -6.31 5.28 -14.22
N LEU A 122 -6.22 6.25 -13.32
CA LEU A 122 -5.46 7.49 -13.53
C LEU A 122 -3.95 7.21 -13.66
N GLY A 123 -3.42 6.27 -12.88
CA GLY A 123 -2.04 5.81 -12.99
C GLY A 123 -1.72 5.21 -14.35
N ARG A 124 -2.60 4.34 -14.88
CA ARG A 124 -2.45 3.79 -16.24
C ARG A 124 -2.57 4.84 -17.32
N LYS A 125 -3.53 5.77 -17.22
CA LYS A 125 -3.64 6.90 -18.16
C LYS A 125 -2.35 7.73 -18.18
N ARG A 126 -1.76 7.98 -17.01
CA ARG A 126 -0.49 8.72 -16.87
C ARG A 126 0.71 7.97 -17.46
N LEU A 127 0.79 6.65 -17.32
CA LEU A 127 1.85 5.85 -17.94
C LEU A 127 1.75 5.80 -19.46
N LYS A 128 0.52 5.76 -19.99
CA LYS A 128 0.26 5.75 -21.44
C LYS A 128 0.22 7.15 -22.07
N ASN A 129 0.42 8.22 -21.30
CA ASN A 129 0.30 9.62 -21.73
C ASN A 129 -1.03 9.94 -22.43
N ILE A 130 -2.14 9.34 -21.98
CA ILE A 130 -3.47 9.54 -22.57
C ILE A 130 -4.15 10.74 -21.91
N GLY A 131 -4.59 11.73 -22.68
CA GLY A 131 -5.30 12.93 -22.20
C GLY A 131 -4.36 14.05 -21.74
N ASP A 132 -4.91 15.06 -21.03
CA ASP A 132 -4.12 16.19 -20.52
C ASP A 132 -3.16 15.74 -19.40
N PRO A 133 -1.83 15.79 -19.61
CA PRO A 133 -0.84 15.31 -18.66
C PRO A 133 -0.87 16.04 -17.31
N LYS A 134 -1.15 17.36 -17.31
CA LYS A 134 -1.14 18.18 -16.10
C LYS A 134 -2.39 17.91 -15.27
N ARG A 135 -3.55 17.85 -15.91
CA ARG A 135 -4.83 17.53 -15.26
C ARG A 135 -4.82 16.13 -14.65
N ILE A 136 -4.41 15.13 -15.42
CA ILE A 136 -4.39 13.74 -14.97
C ILE A 136 -3.39 13.53 -13.82
N LYS A 137 -2.21 14.16 -13.89
CA LYS A 137 -1.25 14.16 -12.78
C LYS A 137 -1.88 14.70 -11.49
N ASN A 138 -2.56 15.84 -11.56
CA ASN A 138 -3.18 16.46 -10.39
C ASN A 138 -4.31 15.59 -9.82
N GLN A 139 -5.16 15.03 -10.68
CA GLN A 139 -6.22 14.11 -10.26
C GLN A 139 -5.64 12.85 -9.61
N HIS A 140 -4.64 12.23 -10.24
CA HIS A 140 -3.96 11.04 -9.70
C HIS A 140 -3.35 11.33 -8.33
N MET A 141 -2.67 12.47 -8.17
CA MET A 141 -2.08 12.88 -6.89
C MET A 141 -3.14 13.11 -5.80
N ARG A 142 -4.24 13.79 -6.11
CA ARG A 142 -5.30 14.08 -5.14
C ARG A 142 -5.99 12.79 -4.69
N VAL A 143 -6.48 11.99 -5.63
CA VAL A 143 -7.15 10.74 -5.31
C VAL A 143 -6.19 9.76 -4.63
N GLY A 144 -4.94 9.69 -5.10
CA GLY A 144 -3.91 8.83 -4.51
C GLY A 144 -3.58 9.21 -3.07
N LEU A 145 -3.51 10.50 -2.75
CA LEU A 145 -3.26 10.96 -1.39
C LEU A 145 -4.45 10.65 -0.46
N ILE A 146 -5.68 10.85 -0.93
CA ILE A 146 -6.88 10.53 -0.16
C ILE A 146 -6.94 9.01 0.10
N ALA A 147 -6.71 8.18 -0.92
CA ALA A 147 -6.66 6.72 -0.79
C ALA A 147 -5.59 6.29 0.23
N PHE A 148 -4.40 6.87 0.12
CA PHE A 148 -3.30 6.59 1.04
C PHE A 148 -3.62 7.02 2.48
N ALA A 149 -4.27 8.17 2.68
CA ALA A 149 -4.68 8.62 4.01
C ALA A 149 -5.70 7.66 4.66
N PHE A 150 -6.73 7.23 3.92
CA PHE A 150 -7.66 6.20 4.40
C PHE A 150 -6.93 4.89 4.72
N ARG A 151 -5.95 4.50 3.89
CA ARG A 151 -5.16 3.30 4.13
C ARG A 151 -4.29 3.41 5.38
N SER A 152 -3.63 4.55 5.60
CA SER A 152 -2.85 4.79 6.83
C SER A 152 -3.73 4.78 8.07
N LEU A 153 -4.91 5.41 8.01
CA LEU A 153 -5.88 5.35 9.11
C LEU A 153 -6.36 3.92 9.36
N GLY A 154 -6.73 3.19 8.32
CA GLY A 154 -7.11 1.77 8.43
C GLY A 154 -5.99 0.93 9.05
N PHE A 155 -4.75 1.11 8.62
CA PHE A 155 -3.59 0.42 9.15
C PHE A 155 -3.34 0.73 10.64
N LEU A 156 -3.49 1.98 11.07
CA LEU A 156 -3.38 2.35 12.48
C LEU A 156 -4.51 1.77 13.32
N LEU A 157 -5.75 1.83 12.81
CA LEU A 157 -6.92 1.27 13.50
C LEU A 157 -6.88 -0.26 13.59
N MET A 158 -6.12 -0.93 12.73
CA MET A 158 -5.91 -2.38 12.79
C MET A 158 -5.38 -2.83 14.16
N PHE A 159 -4.54 -2.02 14.83
CA PHE A 159 -4.02 -2.36 16.16
C PHE A 159 -5.10 -2.34 17.25
N SER A 160 -6.20 -1.62 17.06
CA SER A 160 -7.35 -1.68 17.98
C SER A 160 -7.99 -3.07 18.03
N LEU A 161 -7.78 -3.91 17.01
CA LEU A 161 -8.24 -5.30 16.99
C LEU A 161 -7.45 -6.20 17.94
N LEU A 162 -6.24 -5.81 18.35
CA LEU A 162 -5.44 -6.53 19.34
C LEU A 162 -5.89 -6.23 20.78
N VAL A 163 -6.50 -5.07 21.00
CA VAL A 163 -7.05 -4.69 22.30
C VAL A 163 -8.41 -5.39 22.47
N LYS A 164 -8.35 -6.65 22.88
CA LYS A 164 -9.51 -7.38 23.36
C LYS A 164 -9.90 -6.74 24.70
N ASN A 165 -11.08 -6.13 24.79
CA ASN A 165 -11.63 -5.78 26.10
C ASN A 165 -11.76 -7.08 26.92
N PRO A 166 -11.39 -7.08 28.21
CA PRO A 166 -11.57 -8.23 29.09
C PRO A 166 -13.04 -8.66 29.16
#